data_AF-A0A955FEP1-F1
#
_entry.id   AF-A0A955FEP1-F1
#
_cell.length_a   1.000
_cell.length_b   1.000
_cell.length_c   1.000
_cell.angle_alpha   90.00
_cell.angle_beta   90.00
_cell.angle_gamma   90.00
#
_symmetry.space_group_name_H-M   'P 1'
#
loop_
_entity.id
_entity.type
_entity.pdbx_description
1 polymer ?
#
loop_
_entity_poly.entity_id
_entity_poly.type
_entity_poly.pdbx_seq_one_letter_code
_entity_poly.pdbx_strand_id
1 'polypeptide(L)'
;MRAFRYTFVLAHILGFIGLCALQACTYNQRISQFSPGIAEICEAGAGQHSYTWQGQTISFDLQLTDDPDQLYDWCGDAYACTDGSTIWAPAGPTCPEWLAHELNHPAGNDWVDASF
;
A
#
# COMPACT_ATOMS: atom_id res chain seq x y z
N MET A 1 -23.64 41.27 47.57
CA MET A 1 -24.36 40.79 46.37
C MET A 1 -23.38 40.66 45.21
N ARG A 2 -23.45 39.52 44.50
CA ARG A 2 -22.85 39.18 43.19
C ARG A 2 -21.32 39.04 43.12
N ALA A 3 -20.86 37.82 43.41
CA ALA A 3 -19.70 37.23 42.74
C ALA A 3 -20.17 36.62 41.41
N PHE A 4 -19.59 37.01 40.28
CA PHE A 4 -19.82 36.35 38.99
C PHE A 4 -18.51 35.79 38.45
N ARG A 5 -18.61 34.52 38.08
CA ARG A 5 -17.57 33.53 37.79
C ARG A 5 -16.81 33.89 36.51
N TYR A 6 -15.48 33.91 36.57
CA TYR A 6 -14.58 33.84 35.40
C TYR A 6 -13.67 32.62 35.56
N THR A 7 -14.25 31.44 35.43
CA THR A 7 -13.51 30.18 35.34
C THR A 7 -14.47 29.27 34.64
N PHE A 8 -14.34 29.03 33.33
CA PHE A 8 -14.97 27.94 32.55
C PHE A 8 -15.02 28.27 31.04
N VAL A 9 -13.94 28.75 30.41
CA VAL A 9 -13.89 28.81 28.92
C VAL A 9 -12.51 28.50 28.34
N LEU A 10 -11.63 27.80 29.06
CA LEU A 10 -10.31 27.41 28.51
C LEU A 10 -10.05 25.91 28.42
N ALA A 11 -11.02 25.05 28.81
CA ALA A 11 -10.80 23.61 28.90
C ALA A 11 -11.29 22.79 27.69
N HIS A 12 -12.01 23.39 26.72
CA HIS A 12 -12.67 22.62 25.65
C HIS A 12 -12.01 22.75 24.27
N ILE A 13 -11.05 23.68 24.08
CA ILE A 13 -10.39 23.87 22.77
C ILE A 13 -9.13 23.01 22.64
N LEU A 14 -8.51 22.59 23.74
CA LEU A 14 -7.30 21.76 23.72
C LEU A 14 -7.58 20.25 23.60
N GLY A 15 -8.83 19.80 23.73
CA GLY A 15 -9.19 18.38 23.69
C GLY A 15 -9.28 17.77 22.28
N PHE A 16 -9.55 18.59 21.26
CA PHE A 16 -9.69 18.09 19.88
C PHE A 16 -8.37 18.04 19.10
N ILE A 17 -7.40 18.89 19.45
CA ILE A 17 -6.09 18.91 18.79
C ILE A 17 -5.18 17.79 19.35
N GLY A 18 -5.42 17.34 20.59
CA GLY A 18 -4.62 16.29 21.24
C GLY A 18 -4.93 14.85 20.81
N LEU A 19 -6.08 14.58 20.18
CA LEU A 19 -6.48 13.20 19.86
C LEU A 19 -5.86 12.64 18.58
N CYS A 20 -5.52 13.50 17.61
CA CYS A 20 -4.73 13.12 16.42
C CYS A 20 -3.22 13.09 16.69
N ALA A 21 -2.75 13.62 17.83
CA ALA A 21 -1.31 13.66 18.15
C ALA A 21 -0.82 12.38 18.85
N LEU A 22 -1.71 11.58 19.44
CA LEU A 22 -1.39 10.35 20.17
C LEU A 22 -1.75 9.07 19.41
N GLN A 23 -2.67 9.17 18.45
CA GLN A 23 -2.92 8.13 17.48
C GLN A 23 -2.27 8.63 16.21
N ALA A 24 -1.11 8.07 15.86
CA ALA A 24 -0.50 8.30 14.57
C ALA A 24 -1.61 8.28 13.52
N CYS A 25 -1.92 9.45 12.93
CA CYS A 25 -2.59 9.48 11.66
C CYS A 25 -1.59 8.86 10.68
N THR A 26 -1.46 7.54 10.71
CA THR A 26 -0.74 6.77 9.71
C THR A 26 -1.54 6.97 8.45
N TYR A 27 -1.18 8.00 7.70
CA TYR A 27 -1.59 8.13 6.32
C TYR A 27 -1.21 6.82 5.67
N ASN A 28 -2.19 6.10 5.13
CA ASN A 28 -1.91 4.90 4.37
C ASN A 28 -1.11 5.35 3.13
N GLN A 29 0.20 5.09 3.14
CA GLN A 29 1.09 5.49 2.06
C GLN A 29 1.07 4.35 1.05
N ARG A 30 1.09 4.69 -0.24
CA ARG A 30 1.25 3.68 -1.29
C ARG A 30 2.65 3.10 -1.28
N ILE A 31 2.74 1.82 -1.62
CA ILE A 31 3.95 1.21 -2.16
C ILE A 31 4.15 1.79 -3.57
N SER A 32 5.37 2.20 -3.91
CA SER A 32 5.72 2.74 -5.22
C SER A 32 6.83 1.91 -5.84
N GLN A 33 7.03 2.02 -7.16
CA GLN A 33 8.16 1.37 -7.84
C GLN A 33 9.54 1.78 -7.32
N PHE A 34 9.62 2.90 -6.60
CA PHE A 34 10.85 3.42 -5.98
C PHE A 34 10.96 3.05 -4.51
N SER A 35 9.98 2.31 -3.96
CA SER A 35 10.06 1.82 -2.59
C SER A 35 11.21 0.81 -2.47
N PRO A 36 12.03 0.87 -1.40
CA PRO A 36 13.16 -0.03 -1.22
C PRO A 36 12.73 -1.50 -1.32
N GLY A 37 13.51 -2.34 -2.00
CA GLY A 37 13.25 -3.78 -2.14
C GLY A 37 12.41 -4.16 -3.37
N ILE A 38 11.66 -3.23 -3.98
CA ILE A 38 10.78 -3.57 -5.11
C ILE A 38 11.58 -3.96 -6.35
N ALA A 39 12.62 -3.18 -6.69
CA ALA A 39 13.48 -3.48 -7.82
C ALA A 39 14.21 -4.81 -7.62
N GLU A 40 14.70 -5.06 -6.41
CA GLU A 40 15.43 -6.26 -6.04
C GLU A 40 14.55 -7.52 -6.12
N ILE A 41 13.26 -7.44 -5.78
CA ILE A 41 12.31 -8.56 -5.95
C ILE A 41 12.12 -8.87 -7.45
N CYS A 42 11.93 -7.84 -8.28
CA CYS A 42 11.81 -8.02 -9.73
C CYS A 42 13.08 -8.60 -10.37
N GLU A 43 14.27 -8.19 -9.90
CA GLU A 43 15.55 -8.74 -10.34
C GLU A 43 15.76 -10.18 -9.88
N ALA A 44 15.28 -10.54 -8.69
CA ALA A 44 15.31 -11.91 -8.20
C ALA A 44 14.40 -12.85 -9.01
N GLY A 45 13.35 -12.31 -9.63
CA GLY A 45 12.50 -13.01 -10.59
C GLY A 45 11.34 -13.77 -9.95
N ALA A 46 10.75 -14.70 -10.70
CA ALA A 46 9.59 -15.48 -10.25
C ALA A 46 9.90 -16.38 -9.03
N GLY A 47 8.91 -16.60 -8.18
CA GLY A 47 8.98 -17.47 -7.00
C GLY A 47 8.50 -16.79 -5.71
N GLN A 48 8.80 -17.39 -4.56
CA GLN A 48 8.34 -16.93 -3.25
C GLN A 48 9.14 -15.71 -2.77
N HIS A 49 8.42 -14.66 -2.40
CA HIS A 49 8.97 -13.42 -1.88
C HIS A 49 8.24 -12.94 -0.62
N SER A 50 8.85 -11.98 0.06
CA SER A 50 8.24 -11.30 1.20
C SER A 50 8.61 -9.82 1.19
N TYR A 51 7.62 -8.97 1.42
CA TYR A 51 7.75 -7.51 1.44
C TYR A 51 7.18 -6.94 2.73
N THR A 52 7.93 -6.07 3.42
CA THR A 52 7.44 -5.42 4.64
C THR A 52 7.08 -3.97 4.38
N TRP A 53 5.82 -3.63 4.60
CA TRP A 53 5.28 -2.29 4.45
C TRP A 53 4.60 -1.83 5.73
N GLN A 54 5.05 -0.70 6.29
CA GLN A 54 4.48 -0.10 7.51
C GLN A 54 4.28 -1.09 8.69
N GLY A 55 5.18 -2.07 8.83
CA GLY A 55 5.12 -3.08 9.88
C GLY A 55 4.26 -4.32 9.55
N GLN A 56 3.57 -4.35 8.41
CA GLN A 56 2.93 -5.53 7.87
C GLN A 56 3.90 -6.26 6.93
N THR A 57 4.10 -7.55 7.17
CA THR A 57 4.84 -8.43 6.24
C THR A 57 3.85 -9.15 5.33
N ILE A 58 4.04 -9.01 4.03
CA ILE A 58 3.24 -9.62 2.96
C ILE A 58 4.11 -10.68 2.31
N SER A 59 3.70 -11.94 2.37
CA SER A 59 4.36 -13.05 1.67
C SER A 59 3.54 -13.43 0.45
N PHE A 60 4.19 -13.61 -0.69
CA PHE A 60 3.52 -13.85 -1.97
C PHE A 60 4.38 -14.66 -2.92
N ASP A 61 3.75 -15.35 -3.86
CA ASP A 61 4.39 -15.93 -5.03
C ASP A 61 4.38 -14.92 -6.17
N LEU A 62 5.53 -14.60 -6.75
CA LEU A 62 5.62 -13.76 -7.94
C LEU A 62 5.69 -14.63 -9.18
N GLN A 63 4.78 -14.41 -10.11
CA GLN A 63 4.77 -15.01 -11.44
C GLN A 63 5.06 -13.92 -12.46
N LEU A 64 6.12 -14.09 -13.25
CA LEU A 64 6.55 -13.14 -14.26
C LEU A 64 6.46 -13.76 -15.65
N THR A 65 5.98 -12.97 -16.60
CA THR A 65 5.99 -13.34 -18.02
C THR A 65 6.23 -12.11 -18.89
N ASP A 66 6.90 -12.28 -20.02
CA ASP A 66 7.02 -11.24 -21.06
C ASP A 66 5.94 -11.38 -22.14
N ASP A 67 4.99 -12.32 -21.96
CA ASP A 67 3.86 -12.55 -22.86
C ASP A 67 2.57 -11.87 -22.35
N PRO A 68 2.09 -10.79 -23.02
CA PRO A 68 0.83 -10.13 -22.69
C PRO A 68 -0.39 -11.04 -22.72
N ASP A 69 -0.44 -12.00 -23.65
CA ASP A 69 -1.61 -12.87 -23.80
C ASP A 69 -1.73 -13.80 -22.58
N GLN A 70 -0.59 -14.27 -22.07
CA GLN A 70 -0.55 -15.04 -20.83
C GLN A 70 -0.98 -14.21 -19.60
N LEU A 71 -0.67 -12.91 -19.55
CA LEU A 71 -1.17 -12.04 -18.48
C LEU A 71 -2.68 -11.88 -18.56
N TYR A 72 -3.26 -11.70 -19.74
CA TYR A 72 -4.72 -11.65 -19.89
C TYR A 72 -5.38 -13.00 -19.57
N ASP A 73 -4.73 -14.13 -19.84
CA ASP A 73 -5.21 -15.45 -19.42
C ASP A 73 -5.24 -15.60 -17.88
N TRP A 74 -4.26 -15.03 -17.18
CA TRP A 74 -4.20 -15.07 -15.71
C TRP A 74 -5.10 -14.01 -15.04
N CYS A 75 -5.14 -12.81 -15.61
CA CYS A 75 -5.67 -11.61 -14.98
C CYS A 75 -6.95 -11.07 -15.64
N GLY A 76 -7.46 -11.72 -16.69
CA GLY A 76 -8.63 -11.27 -17.43
C GLY A 76 -8.30 -10.10 -18.35
N ASP A 77 -8.72 -8.88 -18.00
CA ASP A 77 -8.51 -7.66 -18.79
C ASP A 77 -7.42 -6.74 -18.23
N ALA A 78 -6.66 -7.21 -17.24
CA ALA A 78 -5.58 -6.46 -16.60
C ALA A 78 -4.18 -6.93 -17.03
N TYR A 79 -3.23 -6.00 -17.04
CA TYR A 79 -1.82 -6.26 -17.39
C TYR A 79 -0.95 -6.70 -16.20
N ALA A 80 -1.54 -6.75 -15.01
CA ALA A 80 -1.04 -7.39 -13.80
C ALA A 80 -2.24 -7.66 -12.88
N CYS A 81 -2.10 -8.57 -11.92
CA CYS A 81 -3.13 -8.81 -10.93
C CYS A 81 -2.58 -9.54 -9.69
N THR A 82 -3.38 -9.56 -8.63
CA THR A 82 -3.10 -10.33 -7.42
C THR A 82 -4.36 -10.98 -6.86
N ASP A 83 -4.20 -12.15 -6.26
CA ASP A 83 -5.24 -12.79 -5.43
C ASP A 83 -4.96 -12.64 -3.92
N GLY A 84 -3.93 -11.86 -3.56
CA GLY A 84 -3.44 -11.65 -2.20
C GLY A 84 -2.37 -12.67 -1.76
N SER A 85 -2.16 -13.75 -2.52
CA SER A 85 -1.14 -14.77 -2.26
C SER A 85 -0.19 -15.01 -3.44
N THR A 86 -0.65 -14.73 -4.66
CA THR A 86 0.15 -14.74 -5.87
C THR A 86 -0.03 -13.40 -6.58
N ILE A 87 1.06 -12.87 -7.12
CA ILE A 87 1.11 -11.67 -7.96
C ILE A 87 1.57 -12.10 -9.34
N TRP A 88 0.78 -11.79 -10.36
CA TRP A 88 1.14 -11.96 -11.77
C TRP A 88 1.46 -10.60 -12.38
N ALA A 89 2.65 -10.46 -12.93
CA ALA A 89 3.14 -9.19 -13.45
C ALA A 89 4.02 -9.39 -14.70
N PRO A 90 4.19 -8.35 -15.54
CA PRO A 90 5.08 -8.43 -16.67
C PRO A 90 6.54 -8.50 -16.20
N ALA A 91 7.33 -9.35 -16.86
CA ALA A 91 8.77 -9.38 -16.70
C ALA A 91 9.42 -8.10 -17.27
N GLY A 92 10.65 -7.81 -16.82
CA GLY A 92 11.47 -6.74 -17.39
C GLY A 92 11.27 -5.37 -16.74
N PRO A 93 11.60 -4.26 -17.45
CA PRO A 93 11.76 -2.94 -16.85
C PRO A 93 10.51 -2.35 -16.19
N THR A 94 9.32 -2.82 -16.57
CA THR A 94 8.04 -2.39 -15.98
C THR A 94 7.65 -3.19 -14.76
N CYS A 95 8.32 -4.30 -14.44
CA CYS A 95 8.00 -5.13 -13.27
C CYS A 95 7.88 -4.31 -11.97
N PRO A 96 8.80 -3.38 -11.63
CA PRO A 96 8.70 -2.61 -10.39
C PRO A 96 7.42 -1.78 -10.26
N GLU A 97 6.88 -1.28 -11.37
CA GLU A 97 5.64 -0.50 -11.39
C GLU A 97 4.43 -1.38 -11.09
N TRP A 98 4.28 -2.47 -11.82
CA TRP A 98 3.17 -3.41 -11.66
C TRP A 98 3.24 -4.17 -10.34
N LEU A 99 4.42 -4.65 -9.93
CA LEU A 99 4.59 -5.29 -8.63
C LEU A 99 4.22 -4.35 -7.48
N ALA A 100 4.63 -3.08 -7.56
CA ALA A 100 4.26 -2.10 -6.53
C ALA A 100 2.75 -1.83 -6.53
N HIS A 101 2.11 -1.73 -7.70
CA HIS A 101 0.66 -1.63 -7.81
C HIS A 101 0.00 -2.82 -7.11
N GLU A 102 0.34 -4.04 -7.52
CA GLU A 102 -0.31 -5.26 -7.01
C GLU A 102 -0.06 -5.49 -5.51
N LEU A 103 1.11 -5.11 -4.98
CA LEU A 103 1.40 -5.20 -3.55
C LEU A 103 0.58 -4.23 -2.69
N ASN A 104 0.01 -3.17 -3.28
CA ASN A 104 -0.84 -2.26 -2.52
C ASN A 104 -2.15 -2.94 -2.09
N HIS A 105 -2.71 -3.87 -2.87
CA HIS A 105 -3.94 -4.58 -2.49
C HIS A 105 -3.82 -5.35 -1.16
N PRO A 106 -2.88 -6.31 -0.99
CA PRO A 106 -2.70 -6.99 0.29
C PRO A 106 -2.21 -6.06 1.40
N ALA A 107 -1.67 -4.87 1.08
CA ALA A 107 -1.33 -3.82 2.04
C ALA A 107 -2.53 -2.95 2.46
N GLY A 108 -3.74 -3.20 1.96
CA GLY A 108 -4.96 -2.43 2.26
C GLY A 108 -5.03 -1.08 1.54
N ASN A 109 -4.31 -0.94 0.42
CA ASN A 109 -4.26 0.25 -0.42
C ASN A 109 -5.06 0.07 -1.72
N ASP A 110 -6.23 -0.55 -1.70
CA ASP A 110 -7.06 -0.82 -2.90
C ASP A 110 -7.45 0.43 -3.71
N TRP A 111 -7.30 1.62 -3.12
CA TRP A 111 -7.52 2.89 -3.81
C TRP A 111 -6.54 3.14 -4.95
N VAL A 112 -5.45 2.37 -5.09
CA VAL A 112 -4.49 2.51 -6.20
C VAL A 112 -5.12 2.26 -7.58
N ASP A 113 -6.22 1.51 -7.66
CA ASP A 113 -7.00 1.28 -8.89
C ASP A 113 -7.64 2.55 -9.42
N ALA A 114 -7.96 3.51 -8.54
CA ALA A 114 -8.53 4.79 -8.95
C ALA A 114 -7.50 5.73 -9.61
N SER A 115 -6.22 5.35 -9.59
CA SER A 115 -5.11 6.17 -10.08
C SER A 115 -4.44 5.66 -11.37
N PHE A 116 -4.99 4.61 -11.99
CA PHE A 116 -4.54 4.05 -13.27
C PHE A 116 -5.57 4.24 -14.39
#